data_AF-A0A4U2YWL2-F1
#
_entry.id   AF-A0A4U2YWL2-F1
#
_cell.length_a   1.000
_cell.length_b   1.000
_cell.length_c   1.000
_cell.angle_alpha   90.00
_cell.angle_beta   90.00
_cell.angle_gamma   90.00
#
_symmetry.space_group_name_H-M   'P 1'
#
loop_
_entity.id
_entity.type
_entity.pdbx_description
1 polymer ?
#
loop_
_entity_poly.entity_id
_entity_poly.type
_entity_poly.pdbx_seq_one_letter_code
_entity_poly.pdbx_strand_id
1 'polypeptide(L)'
;MSKMDVRVIRDLTESKKRVMTNVVKQIEHRAISKPSRRGQYSMYTVILTICIGLFIYTQVNNGDKLSANAVPILDETIYDMILHDAGQTDESQFTSLNFQTLIEFDAYYAYAVSKGIKFSQTAITERQLYEREQFINAIKNDMKMKKMLAKLKLSPNEYYEKYIGVNAVKIVAHAELMKEYYRKFDSSFQIHARSAVKKEAMDYFTAKYGQQIAYLENKYNVSKPNMSTQYKYGTVVAMEEDRFLVVTGALQEEIGQLSNEEIINKHTNGVWFPLQEVQDKIAIGQSVNVTYNWQAPLNQYDFVANLEEIEISK
;
A
#
# COMPACT_ATOMS: atom_id res chain seq x y z
N MET A 1 82.09 44.23 -61.51
CA MET A 1 81.71 42.82 -61.76
C MET A 1 82.25 41.97 -60.62
N SER A 2 81.37 41.50 -59.73
CA SER A 2 81.70 40.58 -58.64
C SER A 2 81.28 39.17 -59.06
N LYS A 3 82.22 38.22 -59.05
CA LYS A 3 82.00 36.82 -59.40
C LYS A 3 81.25 36.16 -58.25
N MET A 4 79.97 35.84 -58.46
CA MET A 4 79.20 35.03 -57.52
C MET A 4 79.59 33.56 -57.71
N ASP A 5 80.01 32.94 -56.61
CA ASP A 5 80.68 31.64 -56.54
C ASP A 5 79.69 30.48 -56.81
N VAL A 6 79.95 29.70 -57.86
CA VAL A 6 79.14 28.56 -58.33
C VAL A 6 79.46 27.30 -57.51
N ARG A 7 79.44 27.40 -56.18
CA ARG A 7 79.72 26.26 -55.27
C ARG A 7 78.60 25.91 -54.30
N VAL A 8 77.47 26.63 -54.29
CA VAL A 8 76.42 26.42 -53.28
C VAL A 8 75.20 25.62 -53.81
N ILE A 9 75.12 25.31 -55.11
CA ILE A 9 73.92 24.67 -55.70
C ILE A 9 73.96 23.12 -55.62
N ARG A 10 74.97 22.51 -54.99
CA ARG A 10 75.15 21.04 -55.06
C ARG A 10 75.37 20.32 -53.73
N ASP A 11 74.84 20.85 -52.62
CA ASP A 11 74.73 20.07 -51.38
C ASP A 11 73.26 19.63 -51.15
N LEU A 12 72.93 18.45 -51.67
CA LEU A 12 71.62 17.81 -51.52
C LEU A 12 71.57 16.86 -50.31
N THR A 13 72.62 16.84 -49.49
CA THR A 13 72.80 15.85 -48.42
C THR A 13 71.76 16.03 -47.32
N GLU A 14 71.46 17.27 -46.96
CA GLU A 14 70.38 17.58 -46.00
C GLU A 14 68.99 17.20 -46.52
N SER A 15 68.71 17.50 -47.79
CA SER A 15 67.42 17.20 -48.41
C SER A 15 67.16 15.70 -48.45
N LYS A 16 68.19 14.92 -48.81
CA LYS A 16 68.13 13.45 -48.82
C LYS A 16 67.94 12.87 -47.42
N LYS A 17 68.62 13.44 -46.40
CA LYS A 17 68.47 13.02 -44.99
C LYS A 17 67.07 13.31 -44.45
N ARG A 18 66.48 14.46 -44.81
CA ARG A 18 65.09 14.83 -44.46
C ARG A 18 64.07 13.88 -45.07
N VAL A 19 64.21 13.57 -46.37
CA VAL A 19 63.30 12.66 -47.06
C VAL A 19 63.40 11.25 -46.47
N MET A 20 64.61 10.74 -46.24
CA MET A 20 64.82 9.40 -45.69
C MET A 20 64.25 9.28 -44.27
N THR A 21 64.41 10.31 -43.43
CA THR A 21 63.84 10.34 -42.08
C THR A 21 62.30 10.35 -42.11
N ASN A 22 61.70 11.09 -43.04
CA ASN A 22 60.24 11.15 -43.18
C ASN A 22 59.64 9.84 -43.72
N VAL A 23 60.34 9.17 -44.64
CA VAL A 23 59.92 7.87 -45.18
C VAL A 23 60.02 6.78 -44.10
N VAL A 24 61.10 6.75 -43.33
CA VAL A 24 61.27 5.78 -42.22
C VAL A 24 60.18 5.97 -41.16
N LYS A 25 59.88 7.22 -40.75
CA LYS A 25 58.79 7.50 -39.81
C LYS A 25 57.41 7.07 -40.33
N GLN A 26 57.15 7.20 -41.64
CA GLN A 26 55.90 6.72 -42.24
C GLN A 26 55.80 5.19 -42.29
N ILE A 27 56.92 4.50 -42.48
CA ILE A 27 56.97 3.03 -42.47
C ILE A 27 56.77 2.50 -41.04
N GLU A 28 57.42 3.10 -40.04
CA GLU A 28 57.22 2.75 -38.62
C GLU A 28 55.77 2.99 -38.16
N HIS A 29 55.14 4.10 -38.56
CA HIS A 29 53.74 4.37 -38.24
C HIS A 29 52.74 3.41 -38.90
N ARG A 30 53.11 2.76 -40.01
CA ARG A 30 52.27 1.73 -40.68
C ARG A 30 52.43 0.34 -40.06
N ALA A 31 53.51 0.08 -39.32
CA ALA A 31 53.77 -1.21 -38.68
C ALA A 31 53.03 -1.40 -37.33
N ILE A 32 52.46 -0.34 -36.76
CA ILE A 32 51.71 -0.42 -35.49
C ILE A 32 50.27 -0.84 -35.78
N SER A 33 49.96 -2.14 -35.63
CA SER A 33 48.59 -2.65 -35.75
C SER A 33 47.70 -2.04 -34.67
N LYS A 34 46.63 -1.33 -35.07
CA LYS A 34 45.60 -0.86 -34.12
C LYS A 34 44.87 -2.08 -33.51
N PRO A 35 44.73 -2.17 -32.18
CA PRO A 35 43.99 -3.27 -31.56
C PRO A 35 42.52 -3.23 -31.99
N SER A 36 42.00 -4.35 -32.50
CA SER A 36 40.64 -4.43 -33.01
C SER A 36 39.63 -4.38 -31.86
N ARG A 37 38.98 -3.23 -31.65
CA ARG A 37 37.87 -3.07 -30.69
C ARG A 37 36.65 -3.95 -30.97
N ARG A 38 36.59 -4.65 -32.10
CA ARG A 38 35.48 -5.55 -32.49
C ARG A 38 35.24 -6.70 -31.49
N GLY A 39 36.28 -7.23 -30.85
CA GLY A 39 36.14 -8.31 -29.86
C GLY A 39 35.43 -7.87 -28.57
N GLN A 40 35.63 -6.62 -28.15
CA GLN A 40 35.01 -6.07 -26.93
C GLN A 40 33.50 -5.88 -27.12
N TYR A 41 33.06 -5.29 -28.24
CA TYR A 41 31.64 -5.15 -28.54
C TYR A 41 30.92 -6.50 -28.68
N SER A 42 31.59 -7.50 -29.26
CA SER A 42 31.04 -8.86 -29.38
C SER A 42 30.81 -9.51 -28.01
N MET A 43 31.72 -9.30 -27.05
CA MET A 43 31.59 -9.85 -25.71
C MET A 43 30.45 -9.18 -24.94
N TYR A 44 30.32 -7.85 -25.04
CA TYR A 44 29.19 -7.13 -24.42
C TYR A 44 27.84 -7.54 -25.00
N THR A 45 27.74 -7.77 -26.30
CA THR A 45 26.49 -8.27 -26.90
C THR A 45 26.13 -9.68 -26.42
N VAL A 46 27.11 -10.57 -26.24
CA VAL A 46 26.86 -11.93 -25.72
C VAL A 46 26.40 -11.88 -24.27
N ILE A 47 27.05 -11.07 -23.43
CA ILE A 47 26.65 -10.88 -22.03
C ILE A 47 25.23 -10.30 -21.94
N LEU A 48 24.93 -9.26 -22.71
CA LEU A 48 23.60 -8.65 -22.73
C LEU A 48 22.53 -9.67 -23.17
N THR A 49 22.82 -10.48 -24.18
CA THR A 49 21.89 -11.50 -24.68
C THR A 49 21.66 -12.60 -23.64
N ILE A 50 22.69 -13.02 -22.91
CA ILE A 50 22.57 -13.97 -21.80
C ILE A 50 21.75 -13.38 -20.65
N CYS A 51 21.98 -12.12 -20.28
CA CYS A 51 21.20 -11.44 -19.25
C CYS A 51 19.72 -11.31 -19.63
N ILE A 52 19.41 -10.94 -20.88
CA ILE A 52 18.04 -10.87 -21.39
C ILE A 52 17.42 -12.27 -21.40
N GLY A 53 18.15 -13.29 -21.87
CA GLY A 53 17.69 -14.68 -21.89
C GLY A 53 17.40 -15.22 -20.48
N LEU A 54 18.28 -14.94 -19.51
CA LEU A 54 18.08 -15.29 -18.11
C LEU A 54 16.91 -14.52 -17.50
N PHE A 55 16.72 -13.24 -17.83
CA PHE A 55 15.57 -12.45 -17.38
C PHE A 55 14.24 -12.99 -17.94
N ILE A 56 14.20 -13.36 -19.22
CA ILE A 56 13.02 -13.98 -19.83
C ILE A 56 12.78 -15.36 -19.22
N TYR A 57 13.83 -16.17 -19.05
CA TYR A 57 13.74 -17.50 -18.45
C TYR A 57 13.26 -17.44 -17.00
N THR A 58 13.77 -16.52 -16.17
CA THR A 58 13.28 -16.34 -14.80
C THR A 58 11.84 -15.84 -14.77
N GLN A 59 11.45 -14.90 -15.64
CA GLN A 59 10.05 -14.46 -15.75
C GLN A 59 9.09 -15.59 -16.18
N VAL A 60 9.53 -16.47 -17.09
CA VAL A 60 8.71 -17.58 -17.61
C VAL A 60 8.65 -18.76 -16.63
N ASN A 61 9.76 -19.10 -15.99
CA ASN A 61 9.88 -20.33 -15.20
C ASN A 61 9.64 -20.13 -13.69
N ASN A 62 9.94 -18.94 -13.14
CA ASN A 62 9.66 -18.65 -11.73
C ASN A 62 8.27 -18.09 -11.47
N GLY A 63 7.44 -17.84 -12.50
CA GLY A 63 5.99 -17.90 -12.42
C GLY A 63 5.26 -16.94 -11.47
N ASP A 64 5.95 -16.21 -10.60
CA ASP A 64 5.54 -14.89 -10.19
C ASP A 64 5.79 -14.04 -11.42
N LYS A 65 4.77 -13.95 -12.27
CA LYS A 65 4.56 -12.72 -13.03
C LYS A 65 4.84 -11.62 -12.02
N LEU A 66 5.97 -10.92 -12.14
CA LEU A 66 6.09 -9.57 -11.62
C LEU A 66 4.96 -8.84 -12.31
N SER A 67 3.80 -8.87 -11.65
CA SER A 67 2.56 -8.73 -12.38
C SER A 67 2.62 -7.33 -12.94
N ALA A 68 2.32 -7.17 -14.23
CA ALA A 68 2.06 -5.85 -14.79
C ALA A 68 0.90 -5.13 -14.03
N ASN A 69 0.29 -5.79 -13.04
CA ASN A 69 -0.72 -5.34 -12.10
C ASN A 69 -0.18 -5.08 -10.68
N ALA A 70 1.13 -5.04 -10.45
CA ALA A 70 1.68 -4.75 -9.13
C ALA A 70 1.36 -3.30 -8.78
N VAL A 71 0.28 -3.11 -8.02
CA VAL A 71 -0.16 -1.78 -7.63
C VAL A 71 0.85 -1.19 -6.64
N PRO A 72 1.28 0.07 -6.84
CA PRO A 72 2.15 0.76 -5.91
C PRO A 72 1.58 0.75 -4.48
N ILE A 73 2.43 0.38 -3.53
CA ILE A 73 2.20 0.45 -2.08
C ILE A 73 2.90 1.71 -1.59
N LEU A 74 2.23 2.53 -0.77
CA LEU A 74 2.79 3.77 -0.22
C LEU A 74 3.29 4.74 -1.30
N ASP A 75 2.55 4.86 -2.41
CA ASP A 75 2.93 5.74 -3.52
C ASP A 75 2.79 7.21 -3.15
N GLU A 76 3.92 7.83 -2.82
CA GLU A 76 4.01 9.25 -2.47
C GLU A 76 3.28 10.19 -3.43
N THR A 77 3.18 9.86 -4.72
CA THR A 77 2.47 10.69 -5.70
C THR A 77 0.97 10.77 -5.39
N ILE A 78 0.39 9.66 -4.92
CA ILE A 78 -1.01 9.58 -4.51
C ILE A 78 -1.21 10.33 -3.20
N TYR A 79 -0.29 10.16 -2.23
CA TYR A 79 -0.35 10.86 -0.94
C TYR A 79 -0.18 12.38 -1.11
N ASP A 80 0.79 12.82 -1.91
CA ASP A 80 1.00 14.22 -2.25
C ASP A 80 -0.26 14.80 -2.89
N MET A 81 -0.90 14.11 -3.83
CA MET A 81 -2.12 14.60 -4.46
C MET A 81 -3.27 14.75 -3.45
N ILE A 82 -3.52 13.72 -2.65
CA ILE A 82 -4.68 13.67 -1.75
C ILE A 82 -4.51 14.59 -0.53
N LEU A 83 -3.27 14.75 -0.03
CA LEU A 83 -3.00 15.45 1.22
C LEU A 83 -2.51 16.89 1.02
N HIS A 84 -1.80 17.20 -0.07
CA HIS A 84 -1.28 18.55 -0.31
C HIS A 84 -2.39 19.56 -0.66
N ASP A 85 -3.55 19.11 -1.18
CA ASP A 85 -4.70 19.99 -1.44
C ASP A 85 -5.67 20.08 -0.25
N ALA A 86 -5.64 19.10 0.67
CA ALA A 86 -6.36 19.15 1.95
C ALA A 86 -5.72 20.13 2.95
N GLY A 87 -4.40 20.33 2.86
CA GLY A 87 -3.64 21.26 3.70
C GLY A 87 -3.89 22.77 3.45
N GLN A 88 -4.73 23.14 2.47
CA GLN A 88 -5.18 24.54 2.29
C GLN A 88 -6.45 24.86 3.09
N THR A 89 -7.01 23.87 3.79
CA THR A 89 -8.11 24.02 4.74
C THR A 89 -7.60 23.62 6.12
N ASP A 90 -7.96 24.36 7.17
CA ASP A 90 -7.60 24.11 8.59
C ASP A 90 -8.06 22.74 9.16
N GLU A 91 -8.44 21.80 8.30
CA GLU A 91 -9.04 20.51 8.62
C GLU A 91 -7.95 19.42 8.79
N SER A 92 -7.08 19.60 9.78
CA SER A 92 -6.05 18.61 10.16
C SER A 92 -6.60 17.20 10.43
N GLN A 93 -7.84 17.12 10.93
CA GLN A 93 -8.55 15.85 11.13
C GLN A 93 -8.89 15.17 9.80
N PHE A 94 -9.34 15.91 8.79
CA PHE A 94 -9.67 15.37 7.47
C PHE A 94 -8.42 14.81 6.77
N THR A 95 -7.30 15.52 6.90
CA THR A 95 -6.00 15.07 6.39
C THR A 95 -5.56 13.76 7.04
N SER A 96 -5.72 13.64 8.36
CA SER A 96 -5.36 12.42 9.10
C SER A 96 -6.24 11.23 8.72
N LEU A 97 -7.55 11.44 8.53
CA LEU A 97 -8.48 10.39 8.10
C LEU A 97 -8.19 9.87 6.69
N ASN A 98 -7.91 10.77 5.74
CA ASN A 98 -7.54 10.39 4.38
C ASN A 98 -6.22 9.62 4.35
N PHE A 99 -5.23 10.07 5.13
CA PHE A 99 -3.96 9.36 5.27
C PHE A 99 -4.18 7.92 5.76
N GLN A 100 -4.94 7.73 6.83
CA GLN A 100 -5.20 6.39 7.36
C GLN A 100 -5.97 5.52 6.37
N THR A 101 -6.93 6.09 5.63
CA THR A 101 -7.68 5.34 4.62
C THR A 101 -6.77 4.82 3.51
N LEU A 102 -5.79 5.62 3.07
CA LEU A 102 -4.81 5.19 2.06
C LEU A 102 -3.91 4.07 2.60
N ILE A 103 -3.44 4.22 3.84
CA ILE A 103 -2.65 3.19 4.53
C ILE A 103 -3.45 1.89 4.65
N GLU A 104 -4.72 1.95 5.02
CA GLU A 104 -5.59 0.78 5.15
C GLU A 104 -5.78 0.06 3.80
N PHE A 105 -6.00 0.79 2.70
CA PHE A 105 -6.08 0.17 1.38
C PHE A 105 -4.78 -0.53 0.97
N ASP A 106 -3.63 0.10 1.25
CA ASP A 106 -2.32 -0.51 1.02
C ASP A 106 -2.12 -1.76 1.89
N ALA A 107 -2.55 -1.71 3.15
CA ALA A 107 -2.47 -2.83 4.09
C ALA A 107 -3.30 -4.02 3.62
N TYR A 108 -4.56 -3.82 3.23
CA TYR A 108 -5.42 -4.90 2.70
C TYR A 108 -4.80 -5.54 1.46
N TYR A 109 -4.32 -4.73 0.52
CA TYR A 109 -3.69 -5.25 -0.69
C TYR A 109 -2.42 -6.05 -0.36
N ALA A 110 -1.52 -5.50 0.45
CA ALA A 110 -0.27 -6.16 0.80
C ALA A 110 -0.49 -7.47 1.58
N TYR A 111 -1.50 -7.50 2.45
CA TYR A 111 -1.86 -8.70 3.22
C TYR A 111 -2.55 -9.76 2.36
N ALA A 112 -3.43 -9.36 1.45
CA ALA A 112 -4.04 -10.28 0.49
C ALA A 112 -2.97 -10.96 -0.39
N VAL A 113 -2.00 -10.18 -0.87
CA VAL A 113 -0.88 -10.70 -1.66
C VAL A 113 0.00 -11.65 -0.82
N SER A 114 0.25 -11.35 0.46
CA SER A 114 1.06 -12.23 1.33
C SER A 114 0.38 -13.57 1.63
N LYS A 115 -0.96 -13.58 1.65
CA LYS A 115 -1.78 -14.80 1.71
C LYS A 115 -1.88 -15.56 0.37
N GLY A 116 -1.26 -15.06 -0.70
CA GLY A 116 -1.31 -15.69 -2.03
C GLY A 116 -2.67 -15.57 -2.72
N ILE A 117 -3.51 -14.62 -2.31
CA ILE A 117 -4.83 -14.40 -2.92
C ILE A 117 -4.63 -13.86 -4.34
N LYS A 118 -5.29 -14.51 -5.31
CA LYS A 118 -5.27 -14.09 -6.71
C LYS A 118 -6.51 -13.25 -7.02
N PHE A 119 -6.31 -12.10 -7.63
CA PHE A 119 -7.40 -11.19 -8.00
C PHE A 119 -7.84 -11.43 -9.44
N SER A 120 -9.16 -11.52 -9.65
CA SER A 120 -9.73 -11.64 -10.98
C SER A 120 -9.58 -10.33 -11.75
N GLN A 121 -8.99 -10.38 -12.96
CA GLN A 121 -8.91 -9.21 -13.84
C GLN A 121 -10.30 -8.69 -14.20
N THR A 122 -11.27 -9.59 -14.39
CA THR A 122 -12.67 -9.22 -14.65
C THR A 122 -13.25 -8.42 -13.49
N ALA A 123 -13.05 -8.87 -12.25
CA ALA A 123 -13.54 -8.16 -11.06
C ALA A 123 -12.88 -6.79 -10.89
N ILE A 124 -11.58 -6.67 -11.21
CA ILE A 124 -10.86 -5.40 -11.21
C ILE A 124 -11.47 -4.45 -12.24
N THR A 125 -11.66 -4.91 -13.49
CA THR A 125 -12.22 -4.08 -14.56
C THR A 125 -13.66 -3.65 -14.24
N GLU A 126 -14.49 -4.55 -13.73
CA GLU A 126 -15.85 -4.23 -13.29
C GLU A 126 -15.83 -3.19 -12.17
N ARG A 127 -14.92 -3.32 -11.19
CA ARG A 127 -14.78 -2.34 -10.12
C ARG A 127 -14.32 -0.98 -10.65
N GLN A 128 -13.38 -0.95 -11.60
CA GLN A 128 -12.93 0.29 -12.23
C GLN A 128 -14.08 1.01 -12.95
N LEU A 129 -14.88 0.27 -13.74
CA LEU A 129 -16.03 0.85 -14.44
C LEU A 129 -17.04 1.44 -13.45
N TYR A 130 -17.38 0.70 -12.40
CA TYR A 130 -18.29 1.16 -11.36
C TYR A 130 -17.79 2.42 -10.65
N GLU A 131 -16.54 2.40 -10.15
CA GLU A 131 -15.94 3.54 -9.45
C GLU A 131 -15.83 4.77 -10.35
N ARG A 132 -15.51 4.58 -11.63
CA ARG A 132 -15.44 5.68 -12.59
C ARG A 132 -16.79 6.34 -12.78
N GLU A 133 -17.85 5.56 -12.91
CA GLU A 133 -19.22 6.08 -13.02
C GLU A 133 -19.62 6.84 -11.75
N GLN A 134 -19.37 6.26 -10.56
CA GLN A 134 -19.65 6.92 -9.28
C GLN A 134 -18.90 8.25 -9.16
N PHE A 135 -17.60 8.26 -9.50
CA PHE A 135 -16.78 9.46 -9.49
C PHE A 135 -17.31 10.53 -10.44
N ILE A 136 -17.56 10.20 -11.71
CA ILE A 136 -18.06 11.16 -12.72
C ILE A 136 -19.41 11.75 -12.28
N ASN A 137 -20.30 10.91 -11.72
CA ASN A 137 -21.60 11.35 -11.23
C ASN A 137 -21.46 12.28 -10.01
N ALA A 138 -20.59 11.95 -9.05
CA ALA A 138 -20.35 12.76 -7.85
C ALA A 138 -19.81 14.16 -8.21
N ILE A 139 -18.88 14.25 -9.17
CA ILE A 139 -18.29 15.54 -9.54
C ILE A 139 -19.14 16.36 -10.50
N LYS A 140 -20.21 15.79 -11.07
CA LYS A 140 -21.04 16.44 -12.11
C LYS A 140 -21.53 17.81 -11.67
N ASN A 141 -21.81 17.99 -10.38
CA ASN A 141 -22.26 19.25 -9.79
C ASN A 141 -21.27 19.84 -8.76
N ASP A 142 -20.10 19.22 -8.56
CA ASP A 142 -19.10 19.71 -7.59
C ASP A 142 -18.23 20.82 -8.21
N MET A 143 -18.57 22.06 -7.90
CA MET A 143 -17.83 23.23 -8.37
C MET A 143 -16.42 23.36 -7.76
N LYS A 144 -16.18 22.82 -6.57
CA LYS A 144 -14.84 22.84 -5.94
C LYS A 144 -13.92 21.89 -6.70
N MET A 145 -14.39 20.67 -6.94
CA MET A 145 -13.64 19.66 -7.69
C MET A 145 -13.35 20.10 -9.13
N LYS A 146 -14.34 20.67 -9.83
CA LYS A 146 -14.13 21.20 -11.19
C LYS A 146 -13.05 22.28 -11.25
N LYS A 147 -13.02 23.19 -10.27
CA LYS A 147 -11.97 24.23 -10.18
C LYS A 147 -10.59 23.62 -9.92
N MET A 148 -10.51 22.62 -9.05
CA MET A 148 -9.26 21.89 -8.78
C MET A 148 -8.74 21.21 -10.05
N LEU A 149 -9.59 20.46 -10.75
CA LEU A 149 -9.24 19.79 -12.01
C LEU A 149 -8.76 20.78 -13.08
N ALA A 150 -9.41 21.94 -13.19
CA ALA A 150 -8.98 23.01 -14.08
C ALA A 150 -7.60 23.58 -13.73
N LYS A 151 -7.28 23.78 -12.44
CA LYS A 151 -5.94 24.19 -11.98
C LYS A 151 -4.88 23.15 -12.31
N LEU A 152 -5.21 21.87 -12.13
CA LEU A 152 -4.33 20.74 -12.44
C LEU A 152 -4.21 20.47 -13.95
N LYS A 153 -5.03 21.13 -14.78
CA LYS A 153 -5.13 20.88 -16.22
C LYS A 153 -5.44 19.41 -16.55
N LEU A 154 -6.30 18.80 -15.75
CA LEU A 154 -6.74 17.42 -15.93
C LEU A 154 -8.24 17.37 -16.21
N SER A 155 -8.65 16.52 -17.15
CA SER A 155 -10.04 16.10 -17.24
C SER A 155 -10.43 15.17 -16.08
N PRO A 156 -11.72 15.03 -15.77
CA PRO A 156 -12.19 14.02 -14.83
C PRO A 156 -11.68 12.62 -15.09
N ASN A 157 -11.66 12.20 -16.36
CA ASN A 157 -11.21 10.86 -16.74
C ASN A 157 -9.72 10.68 -16.46
N GLU A 158 -8.88 11.65 -16.85
CA GLU A 158 -7.44 11.57 -16.60
C GLU A 158 -7.12 11.57 -15.11
N TYR A 159 -7.85 12.36 -14.32
CA TYR A 159 -7.71 12.35 -12.86
C TYR A 159 -8.11 11.00 -12.26
N TYR A 160 -9.23 10.43 -12.71
CA TYR A 160 -9.66 9.10 -12.28
C TYR A 160 -8.59 8.04 -12.58
N GLU A 161 -8.15 7.92 -13.83
CA GLU A 161 -7.18 6.90 -14.25
C GLU A 161 -5.86 7.02 -13.47
N LYS A 162 -5.41 8.25 -13.22
CA LYS A 162 -4.12 8.50 -12.59
C LYS A 162 -4.12 8.27 -11.08
N TYR A 163 -5.24 8.54 -10.40
CA TYR A 163 -5.24 8.64 -8.93
C TYR A 163 -6.30 7.82 -8.21
N ILE A 164 -7.42 7.51 -8.86
CA ILE A 164 -8.54 6.79 -8.24
C ILE A 164 -8.59 5.35 -8.73
N GLY A 165 -8.58 5.14 -10.06
CA GLY A 165 -8.71 3.84 -10.70
C GLY A 165 -7.64 2.83 -10.30
N VAL A 166 -6.47 3.33 -9.89
CA VAL A 166 -5.37 2.52 -9.32
C VAL A 166 -5.76 1.79 -8.03
N ASN A 167 -6.73 2.31 -7.27
CA ASN A 167 -7.19 1.69 -6.03
C ASN A 167 -8.22 0.57 -6.25
N ALA A 168 -8.73 0.37 -7.47
CA ALA A 168 -9.71 -0.68 -7.75
C ALA A 168 -9.18 -2.08 -7.39
N VAL A 169 -7.90 -2.36 -7.64
CA VAL A 169 -7.27 -3.62 -7.25
C VAL A 169 -7.21 -3.76 -5.72
N LYS A 170 -6.92 -2.68 -4.99
CA LYS A 170 -6.88 -2.68 -3.52
C LYS A 170 -8.27 -2.94 -2.93
N ILE A 171 -9.31 -2.39 -3.55
CA ILE A 171 -10.71 -2.65 -3.18
C ILE A 171 -11.08 -4.12 -3.42
N VAL A 172 -10.71 -4.67 -4.60
CA VAL A 172 -10.94 -6.09 -4.89
C VAL A 172 -10.17 -6.98 -3.91
N ALA A 173 -8.92 -6.62 -3.57
CA ALA A 173 -8.13 -7.36 -2.60
C ALA A 173 -8.80 -7.39 -1.21
N HIS A 174 -9.31 -6.25 -0.75
CA HIS A 174 -10.09 -6.20 0.49
C HIS A 174 -11.36 -7.07 0.39
N ALA A 175 -12.11 -7.01 -0.71
CA ALA A 175 -13.31 -7.83 -0.90
C ALA A 175 -12.99 -9.33 -0.89
N GLU A 176 -11.90 -9.76 -1.53
CA GLU A 176 -11.46 -11.16 -1.51
C GLU A 176 -11.00 -11.61 -0.12
N LEU A 177 -10.26 -10.76 0.61
CA LEU A 177 -9.91 -11.03 2.02
C LEU A 177 -11.16 -11.24 2.86
N MET A 178 -12.14 -10.34 2.74
CA MET A 178 -13.36 -10.39 3.53
C MET A 178 -14.17 -11.67 3.34
N LYS A 179 -14.08 -12.38 2.19
CA LYS A 179 -14.80 -13.66 2.00
C LYS A 179 -14.39 -14.72 3.02
N GLU A 180 -13.09 -14.82 3.32
CA GLU A 180 -12.59 -15.77 4.32
C GLU A 180 -13.11 -15.41 5.71
N TYR A 181 -13.08 -14.12 6.06
CA TYR A 181 -13.43 -13.65 7.41
C TYR A 181 -14.94 -13.65 7.63
N TYR A 182 -15.76 -13.30 6.63
CA TYR A 182 -17.19 -13.47 6.77
C TYR A 182 -17.57 -14.93 7.01
N ARG A 183 -16.89 -15.89 6.38
CA ARG A 183 -17.10 -17.31 6.69
C ARG A 183 -16.60 -17.69 8.09
N LYS A 184 -15.47 -17.12 8.55
CA LYS A 184 -14.92 -17.36 9.88
C LYS A 184 -15.80 -16.78 11.00
N PHE A 185 -16.57 -15.74 10.71
CA PHE A 185 -17.40 -15.00 11.66
C PHE A 185 -18.89 -15.08 11.28
N ASP A 186 -19.33 -16.16 10.63
CA ASP A 186 -20.69 -16.29 10.06
C ASP A 186 -21.77 -16.28 11.16
N SER A 187 -21.46 -16.82 12.34
CA SER A 187 -22.33 -16.76 13.53
C SER A 187 -22.12 -15.50 14.39
N SER A 188 -21.33 -14.54 13.89
CA SER A 188 -21.02 -13.27 14.57
C SER A 188 -21.56 -12.06 13.79
N PHE A 189 -21.27 -10.86 14.30
CA PHE A 189 -21.61 -9.64 13.57
C PHE A 189 -20.54 -9.30 12.53
N GLN A 190 -20.95 -8.82 11.35
CA GLN A 190 -20.04 -8.46 10.25
C GLN A 190 -18.95 -7.46 10.65
N ILE A 191 -19.21 -6.60 11.65
CA ILE A 191 -18.20 -5.67 12.19
C ILE A 191 -17.00 -6.40 12.79
N HIS A 192 -17.19 -7.55 13.44
CA HIS A 192 -16.10 -8.34 13.99
C HIS A 192 -15.18 -8.88 12.89
N ALA A 193 -15.76 -9.38 11.78
CA ALA A 193 -14.99 -9.78 10.61
C ALA A 193 -14.16 -8.62 10.05
N ARG A 194 -14.75 -7.43 9.91
CA ARG A 194 -14.07 -6.23 9.40
C ARG A 194 -12.92 -5.79 10.31
N SER A 195 -13.16 -5.76 11.62
CA SER A 195 -12.13 -5.39 12.60
C SER A 195 -10.98 -6.39 12.62
N ALA A 196 -11.28 -7.70 12.53
CA ALA A 196 -10.26 -8.74 12.46
C ALA A 196 -9.39 -8.62 11.20
N VAL A 197 -10.00 -8.43 10.02
CA VAL A 197 -9.24 -8.19 8.77
C VAL A 197 -8.38 -6.95 8.89
N LYS A 198 -8.93 -5.85 9.41
CA LYS A 198 -8.19 -4.61 9.58
C LYS A 198 -6.98 -4.80 10.50
N LYS A 199 -7.17 -5.41 11.67
CA LYS A 199 -6.09 -5.67 12.64
C LYS A 199 -4.96 -6.48 11.99
N GLU A 200 -5.28 -7.64 11.44
CA GLU A 200 -4.26 -8.52 10.85
C GLU A 200 -3.56 -7.89 9.64
N ALA A 201 -4.30 -7.18 8.77
CA ALA A 201 -3.71 -6.48 7.63
C ALA A 201 -2.78 -5.36 8.07
N MET A 202 -3.19 -4.55 9.05
CA MET A 202 -2.41 -3.45 9.59
C MET A 202 -1.17 -3.93 10.36
N ASP A 203 -1.27 -5.03 11.11
CA ASP A 203 -0.14 -5.64 11.81
C ASP A 203 0.92 -6.13 10.83
N TYR A 204 0.50 -6.87 9.80
CA TYR A 204 1.38 -7.31 8.72
C TYR A 204 2.03 -6.11 8.00
N PHE A 205 1.22 -5.10 7.68
CA PHE A 205 1.68 -3.93 6.94
C PHE A 205 2.69 -3.10 7.75
N THR A 206 2.42 -2.89 9.05
CA THR A 206 3.32 -2.16 9.96
C THR A 206 4.63 -2.92 10.16
N ALA A 207 4.57 -4.25 10.32
CA ALA A 207 5.77 -5.08 10.46
C ALA A 207 6.67 -5.01 9.21
N LYS A 208 6.08 -4.89 8.01
CA LYS A 208 6.81 -4.88 6.74
C LYS A 208 7.25 -3.49 6.28
N TYR A 209 6.42 -2.46 6.50
CA TYR A 209 6.58 -1.12 5.94
C TYR A 209 6.71 -0.02 7.00
N GLY A 210 6.87 -0.35 8.27
CA GLY A 210 6.85 0.61 9.39
C GLY A 210 7.77 1.82 9.23
N GLN A 211 8.97 1.65 8.64
CA GLN A 211 9.88 2.78 8.37
C GLN A 211 9.33 3.76 7.32
N GLN A 212 8.71 3.24 6.25
CA GLN A 212 8.11 4.07 5.19
C GLN A 212 6.85 4.75 5.70
N ILE A 213 6.03 4.06 6.49
CA ILE A 213 4.85 4.64 7.15
C ILE A 213 5.28 5.81 8.04
N ALA A 214 6.27 5.61 8.92
CA ALA A 214 6.78 6.67 9.79
C ALA A 214 7.38 7.85 9.00
N TYR A 215 8.03 7.59 7.88
CA TYR A 215 8.51 8.65 6.98
C TYR A 215 7.36 9.50 6.45
N LEU A 216 6.30 8.87 5.93
CA LEU A 216 5.14 9.58 5.39
C LEU A 216 4.36 10.32 6.49
N GLU A 217 4.20 9.70 7.66
CA GLU A 217 3.58 10.34 8.83
C GLU A 217 4.29 11.66 9.18
N ASN A 218 5.63 11.65 9.20
CA ASN A 218 6.44 12.84 9.42
C ASN A 218 6.36 13.83 8.26
N LYS A 219 6.43 13.36 7.00
CA LYS A 219 6.39 14.22 5.79
C LYS A 219 5.11 15.05 5.73
N TYR A 220 3.97 14.44 6.04
CA TYR A 220 2.66 15.11 5.97
C TYR A 220 2.18 15.67 7.32
N ASN A 221 3.02 15.61 8.37
CA ASN A 221 2.67 16.03 9.72
C ASN A 221 1.32 15.46 10.19
N VAL A 222 1.07 14.19 9.86
CA VAL A 222 -0.15 13.48 10.27
C VAL A 222 0.14 12.69 11.54
N SER A 223 -0.76 12.81 12.50
CA SER A 223 -0.75 11.95 13.68
C SER A 223 -1.76 10.84 13.48
N LYS A 224 -1.59 9.71 14.19
CA LYS A 224 -2.63 8.69 14.26
C LYS A 224 -3.93 9.36 14.75
N PRO A 225 -5.07 9.16 14.08
CA PRO A 225 -6.32 9.72 14.54
C PRO A 225 -6.60 9.20 15.94
N ASN A 226 -7.08 10.08 16.80
CA ASN A 226 -7.53 9.70 18.12
C ASN A 226 -8.84 8.91 17.97
N MET A 227 -8.74 7.60 17.73
CA MET A 227 -9.90 6.72 17.78
C MET A 227 -10.41 6.76 19.21
N SER A 228 -11.67 7.16 19.44
CA SER A 228 -12.15 7.29 20.81
C SER A 228 -12.22 5.91 21.46
N THR A 229 -11.21 5.60 22.25
CA THR A 229 -11.20 4.44 23.12
C THR A 229 -12.32 4.62 24.15
N GLN A 230 -13.15 3.60 24.28
CA GLN A 230 -14.25 3.54 25.22
C GLN A 230 -14.00 2.43 26.23
N TYR A 231 -14.61 2.58 27.39
CA TYR A 231 -14.45 1.67 28.52
C TYR A 231 -15.82 1.19 28.97
N LYS A 232 -15.95 -0.11 29.22
CA LYS A 232 -17.15 -0.73 29.77
C LYS A 232 -16.79 -1.67 30.89
N TYR A 233 -17.31 -1.38 32.08
CA TYR A 233 -17.33 -2.34 33.18
C TYR A 233 -18.67 -3.07 33.19
N GLY A 234 -18.68 -4.38 33.36
CA GLY A 234 -19.93 -5.13 33.49
C GLY A 234 -19.73 -6.63 33.67
N THR A 235 -20.82 -7.36 33.65
CA THR A 235 -20.85 -8.82 33.80
C THR A 235 -20.99 -9.47 32.44
N VAL A 236 -20.24 -10.54 32.18
CA VAL A 236 -20.45 -11.41 31.01
C VAL A 236 -21.75 -12.18 31.21
N VAL A 237 -22.81 -11.83 30.48
CA VAL A 237 -24.14 -12.45 30.67
C VAL A 237 -24.44 -13.56 29.67
N ALA A 238 -23.77 -13.56 28.52
CA ALA A 238 -23.90 -14.59 27.50
C ALA A 238 -22.60 -14.80 26.75
N MET A 239 -22.37 -16.04 26.34
CA MET A 239 -21.33 -16.44 25.40
C MET A 239 -21.99 -17.29 24.31
N GLU A 240 -21.85 -16.84 23.07
CA GLU A 240 -22.26 -17.53 21.86
C GLU A 240 -21.00 -17.88 21.05
N GLU A 241 -21.12 -18.72 20.02
CA GLU A 241 -19.97 -19.32 19.30
C GLU A 241 -18.79 -18.37 19.08
N ASP A 242 -19.06 -17.17 18.53
CA ASP A 242 -18.04 -16.18 18.16
C ASP A 242 -18.18 -14.83 18.87
N ARG A 243 -19.03 -14.73 19.90
CA ARG A 243 -19.30 -13.44 20.58
C ARG A 243 -19.72 -13.61 22.03
N PHE A 244 -19.51 -12.58 22.81
CA PHE A 244 -19.99 -12.52 24.19
C PHE A 244 -20.65 -11.18 24.48
N LEU A 245 -21.60 -11.17 25.42
CA LEU A 245 -22.37 -10.01 25.82
C LEU A 245 -21.95 -9.55 27.19
N VAL A 246 -21.64 -8.25 27.32
CA VAL A 246 -21.37 -7.60 28.61
C VAL A 246 -22.49 -6.61 28.91
N VAL A 247 -23.02 -6.68 30.13
CA VAL A 247 -24.06 -5.77 30.62
C VAL A 247 -23.61 -5.16 31.94
N THR A 248 -23.67 -3.83 32.04
CA THR A 248 -23.26 -3.12 33.25
C THR A 248 -24.37 -3.20 34.28
N GLY A 249 -24.05 -3.67 35.49
CA GLY A 249 -25.02 -3.80 36.58
C GLY A 249 -25.82 -5.11 36.59
N ALA A 250 -25.62 -5.99 35.61
CA ALA A 250 -26.26 -7.29 35.58
C ALA A 250 -25.79 -8.19 36.74
N LEU A 251 -26.74 -8.74 37.47
CA LEU A 251 -26.50 -9.62 38.61
C LEU A 251 -26.42 -11.07 38.15
N GLN A 252 -25.60 -11.87 38.84
CA GLN A 252 -25.45 -13.29 38.52
C GLN A 252 -26.77 -14.07 38.61
N GLU A 253 -27.68 -13.65 39.49
CA GLU A 253 -29.02 -14.25 39.66
C GLU A 253 -29.93 -14.04 38.44
N GLU A 254 -29.69 -12.99 37.65
CA GLU A 254 -30.47 -12.70 36.43
C GLU A 254 -30.07 -13.65 35.29
N ILE A 255 -28.84 -14.15 35.33
CA ILE A 255 -28.28 -15.04 34.32
C ILE A 255 -28.96 -16.41 34.43
N GLY A 256 -29.65 -16.82 33.37
CA GLY A 256 -30.42 -18.07 33.32
C GLY A 256 -31.87 -17.95 33.82
N GLN A 257 -32.24 -16.82 34.45
CA GLN A 257 -33.64 -16.50 34.77
C GLN A 257 -34.29 -15.61 33.70
N LEU A 258 -33.52 -14.66 33.17
CA LEU A 258 -33.93 -13.74 32.12
C LEU A 258 -33.24 -14.10 30.80
N SER A 259 -33.92 -13.84 29.69
CA SER A 259 -33.30 -13.86 28.36
C SER A 259 -32.31 -12.70 28.19
N ASN A 260 -31.37 -12.84 27.24
CA ASN A 260 -30.39 -11.80 26.94
C ASN A 260 -31.06 -10.46 26.63
N GLU A 261 -32.15 -10.46 25.86
CA GLU A 261 -32.90 -9.25 25.50
C GLU A 261 -33.56 -8.60 26.73
N GLU A 262 -34.12 -9.39 27.65
CA GLU A 262 -34.68 -8.87 28.90
C GLU A 262 -33.61 -8.24 29.79
N ILE A 263 -32.43 -8.85 29.89
CA ILE A 263 -31.29 -8.30 30.64
C ILE A 263 -30.82 -6.98 30.01
N ILE A 264 -30.67 -6.94 28.69
CA ILE A 264 -30.27 -5.72 27.96
C ILE A 264 -31.29 -4.60 28.17
N ASN A 265 -32.58 -4.90 28.04
CA ASN A 265 -33.64 -3.90 28.20
C ASN A 265 -33.78 -3.42 29.65
N LYS A 266 -33.56 -4.29 30.63
CA LYS A 266 -33.58 -3.94 32.06
C LYS A 266 -32.47 -2.96 32.43
N HIS A 267 -31.25 -3.17 31.91
CA HIS A 267 -30.06 -2.38 32.25
C HIS A 267 -29.71 -1.31 31.20
N THR A 268 -30.38 -1.32 30.05
CA THR A 268 -30.29 -0.33 28.96
C THR A 268 -28.88 -0.16 28.36
N ASN A 269 -28.04 -1.19 28.37
CA ASN A 269 -26.60 -1.03 28.06
C ASN A 269 -25.87 -2.29 27.54
N GLY A 270 -26.54 -3.17 26.79
CA GLY A 270 -25.92 -4.36 26.20
C GLY A 270 -24.83 -4.04 25.19
N VAL A 271 -23.66 -4.69 25.30
CA VAL A 271 -22.62 -4.62 24.28
C VAL A 271 -22.04 -5.99 23.97
N TRP A 272 -22.11 -6.38 22.69
CA TRP A 272 -21.52 -7.58 22.13
C TRP A 272 -20.09 -7.34 21.66
N PHE A 273 -19.22 -8.29 21.98
CA PHE A 273 -17.79 -8.29 21.63
C PHE A 273 -17.39 -9.62 20.96
N PRO A 274 -16.32 -9.66 20.15
CA PRO A 274 -15.82 -10.89 19.52
C PRO A 274 -15.17 -11.82 20.55
N LEU A 275 -15.42 -13.13 20.46
CA LEU A 275 -14.97 -14.11 21.46
C LEU A 275 -13.58 -14.72 21.19
N GLN A 276 -13.12 -14.76 19.93
CA GLN A 276 -12.02 -15.67 19.55
C GLN A 276 -10.68 -15.46 20.27
N GLU A 277 -10.35 -14.23 20.69
CA GLU A 277 -9.07 -13.94 21.37
C GLU A 277 -9.12 -14.14 22.91
N VAL A 278 -10.32 -14.34 23.45
CA VAL A 278 -10.58 -14.27 24.90
C VAL A 278 -11.41 -15.42 25.45
N GLN A 279 -11.80 -16.38 24.61
CA GLN A 279 -12.64 -17.53 24.98
C GLN A 279 -12.13 -18.28 26.22
N ASP A 280 -10.82 -18.49 26.33
CA ASP A 280 -10.20 -19.21 27.44
C ASP A 280 -9.99 -18.35 28.70
N LYS A 281 -10.31 -17.05 28.64
CA LYS A 281 -10.03 -16.07 29.70
C LYS A 281 -11.29 -15.62 30.44
N ILE A 282 -12.48 -15.82 29.87
CA ILE A 282 -13.73 -15.32 30.43
C ILE A 282 -14.76 -16.44 30.58
N ALA A 283 -15.66 -16.25 31.54
CA ALA A 283 -16.81 -17.13 31.77
C ALA A 283 -18.07 -16.32 32.00
N ILE A 284 -19.23 -16.94 31.73
CA ILE A 284 -20.54 -16.36 32.06
C ILE A 284 -20.61 -16.12 33.58
N GLY A 285 -21.15 -14.96 33.97
CA GLY A 285 -21.26 -14.49 35.36
C GLY A 285 -20.02 -13.73 35.86
N GLN A 286 -18.96 -13.64 35.06
CA GLN A 286 -17.72 -12.97 35.46
C GLN A 286 -17.80 -11.46 35.20
N SER A 287 -17.33 -10.68 36.18
CA SER A 287 -17.15 -9.23 36.03
C SER A 287 -15.89 -8.92 35.23
N VAL A 288 -16.00 -8.02 34.27
CA VAL A 288 -14.93 -7.66 33.34
C VAL A 288 -14.85 -6.15 33.14
N ASN A 289 -13.64 -5.65 32.93
CA ASN A 289 -13.37 -4.33 32.36
C ASN A 289 -12.99 -4.52 30.90
N VAL A 290 -13.72 -3.88 30.00
CA VAL A 290 -13.51 -3.97 28.56
C VAL A 290 -13.09 -2.61 28.02
N THR A 291 -11.97 -2.59 27.32
CA THR A 291 -11.56 -1.49 26.47
C THR A 291 -11.95 -1.81 25.03
N TYR A 292 -12.66 -0.89 24.39
CA TYR A 292 -13.19 -1.11 23.05
C TYR A 292 -13.14 0.15 22.19
N ASN A 293 -13.23 -0.05 20.89
CA ASN A 293 -13.46 1.01 19.92
C ASN A 293 -14.57 0.57 18.95
N TRP A 294 -14.95 1.47 18.04
CA TRP A 294 -15.84 1.19 16.91
C TRP A 294 -17.12 0.44 17.28
N GLN A 295 -18.18 1.19 17.56
CA GLN A 295 -19.48 0.61 17.90
C GLN A 295 -20.51 0.82 16.80
N ALA A 296 -21.42 -0.13 16.66
CA ALA A 296 -22.63 0.01 15.86
C ALA A 296 -23.86 -0.36 16.70
N PRO A 297 -24.94 0.43 16.66
CA PRO A 297 -26.18 0.06 17.32
C PRO A 297 -26.81 -1.16 16.62
N LEU A 298 -27.24 -2.14 17.41
CA LEU A 298 -28.11 -3.23 16.98
C LEU A 298 -29.58 -2.86 17.23
N ASN A 299 -29.84 -2.21 18.37
CA ASN A 299 -31.11 -1.57 18.70
C ASN A 299 -30.86 -0.38 19.65
N GLN A 300 -31.88 0.09 20.37
CA GLN A 300 -31.78 1.25 21.26
C GLN A 300 -30.78 1.06 22.41
N TYR A 301 -30.63 -0.16 22.93
CA TYR A 301 -29.83 -0.49 24.12
C TYR A 301 -28.80 -1.59 23.89
N ASP A 302 -28.76 -2.13 22.67
CA ASP A 302 -27.87 -3.20 22.26
C ASP A 302 -26.90 -2.69 21.19
N PHE A 303 -25.62 -2.92 21.43
CA PHE A 303 -24.54 -2.47 20.57
C PHE A 303 -23.60 -3.62 20.27
N VAL A 304 -22.91 -3.52 19.14
CA VAL A 304 -21.76 -4.36 18.84
C VAL A 304 -20.51 -3.49 18.79
N ALA A 305 -19.42 -3.96 19.37
CA ALA A 305 -18.17 -3.22 19.43
C ALA A 305 -16.95 -4.12 19.20
N ASN A 306 -15.87 -3.52 18.72
CA ASN A 306 -14.60 -4.21 18.60
C ASN A 306 -13.86 -4.26 19.93
N LEU A 307 -13.32 -5.42 20.30
CA LEU A 307 -12.57 -5.61 21.53
C LEU A 307 -11.10 -5.22 21.33
N GLU A 308 -10.60 -4.32 22.17
CA GLU A 308 -9.16 -3.98 22.23
C GLU A 308 -8.48 -4.73 23.37
N GLU A 309 -9.07 -4.68 24.56
CA GLU A 309 -8.53 -5.31 25.76
C GLU A 309 -9.65 -5.73 26.72
N ILE A 310 -9.40 -6.80 27.47
CA ILE A 310 -10.29 -7.26 28.53
C ILE A 310 -9.49 -7.65 29.76
N GLU A 311 -9.95 -7.19 30.92
CA GLU A 311 -9.42 -7.55 32.22
C GLU A 311 -10.52 -8.16 33.09
N ILE A 312 -10.18 -9.21 33.82
CA ILE A 312 -11.07 -9.81 34.82
C ILE A 312 -11.06 -8.93 36.06
N SER A 313 -12.23 -8.45 36.45
CA SER A 313 -12.41 -7.72 37.70
C SER A 313 -12.45 -8.71 38.85
N LYS A 314 -11.61 -8.47 39.86
CA LYS A 314 -11.55 -9.27 41.09
C LYS A 314 -12.61 -8.86 42.10
#